data_AF-A0A8S3SKI1-F1
#
_entry.id   AF-A0A8S3SKI1-F1
#
_cell.length_a   1.000
_cell.length_b   1.000
_cell.length_c   1.000
_cell.angle_alpha   90.00
_cell.angle_beta   90.00
_cell.angle_gamma   90.00
#
_symmetry.space_group_name_H-M   'P 1'
#
loop_
_entity.id
_entity.type
_entity.pdbx_description
1 polymer ?
#
loop_
_entity_poly.entity_id
_entity_poly.type
_entity_poly.pdbx_seq_one_letter_code
_entity_poly.pdbx_strand_id
1 'polypeptide(L)'
;MDSWHVLDEFRCPVQGCEGGRIPCKWVCGEDNSVIQLAQTGFMKCSKTIQGKAAHYGQVSVWRWDCGRHGDHPFSRYQEADFQGFVFALSHALQLTSKAGTTWVATLCIELNKQYMNSDTSTPAASSGNTCSICLDRPVDVYLIPCGHTACEQDAQELQKRNNQCHLCKAKFTSINKLFF
;
A
#
# COMPACT_ATOMS: atom_id res chain seq x y z
N MET A 1 -22.87 8.16 -15.63
CA MET A 1 -22.41 6.78 -15.88
C MET A 1 -20.91 6.76 -15.66
N ASP A 2 -20.42 5.80 -14.87
CA ASP A 2 -18.99 5.71 -14.57
C ASP A 2 -18.19 5.35 -15.82
N SER A 3 -17.16 6.14 -16.14
CA SER A 3 -16.23 5.82 -17.22
C SER A 3 -15.19 4.82 -16.73
N TRP A 4 -15.06 3.72 -17.47
CA TRP A 4 -14.10 2.65 -17.22
C TRP A 4 -12.93 2.77 -18.19
N HIS A 5 -11.71 2.76 -17.67
CA HIS A 5 -10.50 2.82 -18.45
C HIS A 5 -9.73 1.51 -18.30
N VAL A 6 -9.23 0.98 -19.42
CA VAL A 6 -8.38 -0.21 -19.42
C VAL A 6 -7.01 0.18 -18.91
N LEU A 7 -6.48 -0.58 -17.95
CA LEU A 7 -5.11 -0.42 -17.51
C LEU A 7 -4.16 -0.95 -18.59
N ASP A 8 -3.56 -0.03 -19.33
CA ASP A 8 -2.55 -0.32 -20.37
C ASP A 8 -1.16 -0.56 -19.75
N GLU A 9 -0.12 -0.64 -20.57
CA GLU A 9 1.18 -1.16 -20.14
C GLU A 9 1.97 -0.19 -19.23
N PHE A 10 2.37 -0.66 -18.04
CA PHE A 10 3.23 0.08 -17.11
C PHE A 10 4.45 -0.76 -16.72
N ARG A 11 5.54 -0.10 -16.37
CA ARG A 11 6.74 -0.77 -15.85
C ARG A 11 6.49 -1.28 -14.43
N CYS A 12 6.97 -2.48 -14.14
CA CYS A 12 6.92 -3.09 -12.82
C CYS A 12 7.85 -2.36 -11.84
N PRO A 13 7.35 -1.86 -10.69
CA PRO A 13 8.17 -1.16 -9.71
C PRO A 13 9.04 -2.12 -8.87
N VAL A 14 8.82 -3.44 -8.97
CA VAL A 14 9.63 -4.44 -8.24
C VAL A 14 11.04 -4.46 -8.82
N GLN A 15 12.00 -4.12 -7.96
CA GLN A 15 13.42 -4.16 -8.29
C GLN A 15 13.83 -5.58 -8.68
N GLY A 16 14.48 -5.72 -9.84
CA GLY A 16 14.91 -7.01 -10.38
C GLY A 16 13.91 -7.70 -11.31
N CYS A 17 12.66 -7.20 -11.42
CA CYS A 17 11.73 -7.68 -12.43
C CYS A 17 12.14 -7.17 -13.82
N GLU A 18 12.16 -8.04 -14.85
CA GLU A 18 12.32 -7.59 -16.24
C GLU A 18 11.24 -6.58 -16.65
N GLY A 19 10.06 -6.70 -16.04
CA GLY A 19 8.97 -5.74 -16.20
C GLY A 19 9.30 -4.32 -15.72
N GLY A 20 10.34 -4.12 -14.90
CA GLY A 20 10.84 -2.78 -14.59
C GLY A 20 11.59 -2.12 -15.76
N ARG A 21 12.08 -2.91 -16.72
CA ARG A 21 12.79 -2.44 -17.91
C ARG A 21 11.87 -2.29 -19.11
N ILE A 22 10.88 -3.17 -19.25
CA ILE A 22 9.93 -3.24 -20.37
C ILE A 22 8.50 -3.09 -19.83
N PRO A 23 7.64 -2.23 -20.42
CA PRO A 23 6.24 -2.16 -20.03
C PRO A 23 5.58 -3.54 -19.98
N CYS A 24 4.81 -3.78 -18.93
CA CYS A 24 4.09 -5.04 -18.73
C CYS A 24 2.59 -4.78 -18.74
N LYS A 25 1.87 -5.77 -19.27
CA LYS A 25 0.41 -5.76 -19.25
C LYS A 25 -0.05 -6.27 -17.88
N TRP A 26 -0.55 -5.34 -17.07
CA TRP A 26 -1.08 -5.67 -15.75
C TRP A 26 -2.40 -6.42 -15.87
N VAL A 27 -2.51 -7.50 -15.13
CA VAL A 27 -3.65 -8.41 -15.14
C VAL A 27 -4.14 -8.69 -13.74
N CYS A 28 -5.39 -9.15 -13.63
CA CYS A 28 -5.92 -9.59 -12.35
C CYS A 28 -5.09 -10.77 -11.83
N GLY A 29 -4.57 -10.68 -10.60
CA GLY A 29 -3.76 -11.75 -10.02
C GLY A 29 -4.51 -13.05 -9.69
N GLU A 30 -5.83 -13.07 -9.87
CA GLU A 30 -6.66 -14.27 -9.70
C GLU A 30 -6.97 -14.98 -11.01
N ASP A 31 -7.27 -14.23 -12.08
CA ASP A 31 -7.78 -14.79 -13.35
C ASP A 31 -6.93 -14.41 -14.58
N ASN A 32 -5.86 -13.62 -14.41
CA ASN A 32 -4.97 -13.14 -15.47
C ASN A 32 -5.68 -12.38 -16.62
N SER A 33 -6.91 -11.88 -16.41
CA SER A 33 -7.62 -11.08 -17.39
C SER A 33 -7.31 -9.58 -17.27
N VAL A 34 -7.67 -8.82 -18.30
CA VAL A 34 -7.47 -7.37 -18.36
C VAL A 34 -8.29 -6.69 -17.27
N ILE A 35 -7.68 -5.74 -16.57
CA ILE A 35 -8.33 -4.95 -15.52
C ILE A 35 -8.78 -3.60 -16.07
N GLN A 36 -9.93 -3.13 -15.59
CA GLN A 36 -10.44 -1.78 -15.84
C GLN A 36 -10.58 -1.02 -14.53
N LEU A 37 -10.26 0.27 -14.55
CA LEU A 37 -10.37 1.21 -13.43
C LEU A 37 -11.46 2.26 -13.72
N ALA A 38 -12.32 2.51 -12.74
CA ALA A 38 -13.27 3.61 -12.75
C ALA A 38 -12.77 4.79 -11.90
N GLN A 39 -13.23 6.01 -12.21
CA GLN A 39 -12.99 7.21 -11.39
C GLN A 39 -13.50 7.07 -9.94
N THR A 40 -14.40 6.11 -9.69
CA THR A 40 -14.91 5.80 -8.36
C THR A 40 -13.91 5.02 -7.50
N GLY A 41 -12.71 4.72 -8.03
CA GLY A 41 -11.71 3.88 -7.40
C GLY A 41 -12.12 2.40 -7.35
N PHE A 42 -13.09 1.98 -8.16
CA PHE A 42 -13.44 0.58 -8.31
C PHE A 42 -12.75 -0.02 -9.53
N MET A 43 -12.42 -1.29 -9.40
CA MET A 43 -11.82 -2.09 -10.44
C MET A 43 -12.73 -3.25 -10.82
N LYS A 44 -12.62 -3.66 -12.08
CA LYS A 44 -13.21 -4.91 -12.54
C LYS A 44 -12.31 -5.64 -13.51
N CYS A 45 -12.40 -6.96 -13.53
CA CYS A 45 -11.75 -7.77 -14.53
C CYS A 45 -12.67 -7.96 -15.76
N SER A 46 -12.09 -8.26 -16.92
CA SER A 46 -12.80 -8.28 -18.21
C SER A 46 -13.43 -9.62 -18.57
N LYS A 47 -13.05 -10.71 -17.88
CA LYS A 47 -13.50 -12.06 -18.23
C LYS A 47 -14.04 -12.81 -17.02
N THR A 48 -15.17 -13.47 -17.21
CA THR A 48 -15.60 -14.60 -16.38
C THR A 48 -14.78 -15.82 -16.81
N ILE A 49 -13.89 -16.33 -15.95
CA ILE A 49 -13.04 -17.49 -16.27
C ILE A 49 -13.38 -18.64 -15.31
N GLN A 50 -13.53 -19.86 -15.84
CA GLN A 50 -13.78 -21.09 -15.08
C GLN A 50 -15.00 -21.03 -14.13
N GLY A 51 -16.09 -20.38 -14.55
CA GLY A 51 -17.33 -20.33 -13.77
C GLY A 51 -17.33 -19.33 -12.60
N LYS A 52 -16.25 -18.56 -12.42
CA LYS A 52 -16.20 -17.45 -11.46
C LYS A 52 -16.61 -16.14 -12.15
N ALA A 53 -17.54 -15.42 -11.53
CA ALA A 53 -17.99 -14.11 -11.98
C ALA A 53 -16.81 -13.13 -12.10
N ALA A 54 -16.91 -12.17 -13.03
CA ALA A 54 -15.92 -11.11 -13.15
C ALA A 54 -15.76 -10.40 -11.80
N HIS A 55 -14.52 -10.38 -11.30
CA HIS A 55 -14.18 -9.73 -10.04
C HIS A 55 -14.49 -8.23 -10.12
N TYR A 56 -15.01 -7.69 -9.02
CA TYR A 56 -15.33 -6.29 -8.85
C TYR A 56 -15.01 -5.89 -7.42
N GLY A 57 -14.29 -4.80 -7.23
CA GLY A 57 -13.84 -4.40 -5.90
C GLY A 57 -13.14 -3.05 -5.86
N GLN A 58 -12.85 -2.60 -4.65
CA GLN A 58 -12.07 -1.39 -4.40
C GLN A 58 -10.60 -1.60 -4.79
N VAL A 59 -9.94 -0.53 -5.24
CA VAL A 59 -8.50 -0.52 -5.55
C VAL A 59 -7.67 -0.94 -4.33
N SER A 60 -8.08 -0.54 -3.13
CA SER A 60 -7.39 -0.80 -1.86
C SER A 60 -7.34 -2.26 -1.44
N VAL A 61 -8.18 -3.12 -2.01
CA VAL A 61 -8.20 -4.57 -1.70
C VAL A 61 -7.84 -5.43 -2.92
N TRP A 62 -7.42 -4.78 -4.01
CA TRP A 62 -7.17 -5.44 -5.27
C TRP A 62 -5.78 -6.08 -5.32
N ARG A 63 -5.69 -7.26 -5.93
CA ARG A 63 -4.44 -8.00 -6.13
C ARG A 63 -3.92 -7.82 -7.55
N TRP A 64 -2.72 -7.26 -7.65
CA TRP A 64 -2.07 -6.89 -8.90
C TRP A 64 -1.03 -7.93 -9.33
N ASP A 65 -1.07 -8.36 -10.58
CA ASP A 65 -0.03 -9.19 -11.20
C ASP A 65 0.46 -8.53 -12.50
N CYS A 66 1.78 -8.47 -12.69
CA CYS A 66 2.40 -7.92 -13.89
C CYS A 66 2.35 -8.87 -15.10
N GLY A 67 1.79 -10.07 -14.95
CA GLY A 67 1.60 -11.07 -16.00
C GLY A 67 2.86 -11.86 -16.37
N ARG A 68 4.02 -11.56 -15.77
CA ARG A 68 5.28 -12.28 -15.98
C ARG A 68 5.57 -13.24 -14.83
N HIS A 69 5.37 -14.53 -15.09
CA HIS A 69 5.58 -15.59 -14.12
C HIS A 69 7.04 -16.09 -14.14
N GLY A 70 7.74 -16.06 -13.00
CA GLY A 70 9.06 -16.69 -12.83
C GLY A 70 10.18 -15.77 -12.35
N ASP A 71 10.07 -14.45 -12.56
CA ASP A 71 11.15 -13.50 -12.26
C ASP A 71 11.27 -13.11 -10.77
N HIS A 72 10.27 -13.44 -9.95
CA HIS A 72 10.33 -13.28 -8.50
C HIS A 72 9.46 -14.34 -7.78
N PRO A 73 10.03 -15.12 -6.83
CA PRO A 73 9.37 -16.30 -6.24
C PRO A 73 8.29 -16.01 -5.19
N PHE A 74 8.16 -14.77 -4.68
CA PHE A 74 7.19 -14.42 -3.62
C PHE A 74 6.33 -13.18 -3.90
N SER A 75 6.50 -12.52 -5.04
CA SER A 75 5.85 -11.24 -5.33
C SER A 75 4.64 -11.37 -6.28
N ARG A 76 3.94 -12.52 -6.25
CA ARG A 76 2.69 -12.69 -7.03
C ARG A 76 1.63 -11.65 -6.67
N TYR A 77 1.72 -11.09 -5.47
CA TYR A 77 0.77 -10.12 -4.95
C TYR A 77 1.58 -9.01 -4.29
N GLN A 78 1.83 -7.95 -5.06
CA GLN A 78 2.19 -6.66 -4.52
C GLN A 78 1.05 -6.21 -3.60
N GLU A 79 1.33 -6.10 -2.30
CA GLU A 79 0.32 -5.92 -1.25
C GLU A 79 -0.60 -4.74 -1.55
N ALA A 80 -1.88 -4.89 -1.21
CA ALA A 80 -2.94 -3.95 -1.56
C ALA A 80 -2.78 -2.57 -0.87
N ASP A 81 -1.92 -2.48 0.14
CA ASP A 81 -1.96 -1.38 1.10
C ASP A 81 -1.21 -0.11 0.67
N PHE A 82 -0.35 -0.15 -0.36
CA PHE A 82 0.24 1.09 -0.90
C PHE A 82 0.51 1.07 -2.41
N GLN A 83 0.60 -0.11 -3.02
CA GLN A 83 0.94 -0.21 -4.43
C GLN A 83 -0.28 0.00 -5.33
N GLY A 84 -1.49 -0.44 -4.92
CA GLY A 84 -2.72 -0.20 -5.66
C GLY A 84 -3.02 1.28 -5.89
N PHE A 85 -2.77 2.12 -4.89
CA PHE A 85 -2.86 3.59 -4.99
C PHE A 85 -1.89 4.15 -6.05
N VAL A 86 -0.61 3.77 -5.97
CA VAL A 86 0.42 4.21 -6.90
C VAL A 86 0.07 3.79 -8.33
N PHE A 87 -0.41 2.57 -8.53
CA PHE A 87 -0.87 2.09 -9.84
C PHE A 87 -2.04 2.89 -10.37
N ALA A 88 -3.11 3.03 -9.57
CA ALA A 88 -4.30 3.79 -9.97
C ALA A 88 -3.95 5.24 -10.34
N LEU A 89 -3.10 5.90 -9.56
CA LEU A 89 -2.66 7.27 -9.82
C LEU A 89 -1.76 7.37 -11.07
N SER A 90 -0.82 6.44 -11.24
CA SER A 90 0.05 6.41 -12.42
C SER A 90 -0.73 6.29 -13.72
N HIS A 91 -1.83 5.52 -13.71
CA HIS A 91 -2.72 5.39 -14.84
C HIS A 91 -3.59 6.62 -15.06
N ALA A 92 -4.14 7.18 -13.98
CA ALA A 92 -4.91 8.42 -14.01
C ALA A 92 -4.13 9.56 -14.69
N LEU A 93 -2.84 9.68 -14.39
CA LEU A 93 -1.95 10.68 -14.98
C LEU A 93 -1.72 10.48 -16.49
N GLN A 94 -1.81 9.26 -17.02
CA GLN A 94 -1.71 9.04 -18.47
C GLN A 94 -2.96 9.49 -19.24
N LEU A 95 -4.10 9.64 -18.54
CA LEU A 95 -5.37 10.08 -19.12
C LEU A 95 -5.51 11.62 -19.19
N THR A 96 -4.48 12.39 -18.81
CA THR A 96 -4.56 13.85 -18.62
C THR A 96 -4.64 14.64 -19.93
N SER A 97 -5.81 14.64 -20.55
CA SER A 97 -6.32 15.77 -21.33
C SER A 97 -7.08 16.74 -20.40
N LYS A 98 -7.53 17.91 -20.89
CA LYS A 98 -8.38 18.83 -20.09
C LYS A 98 -9.68 18.18 -19.58
N ALA A 99 -10.17 17.13 -20.26
CA ALA A 99 -11.30 16.33 -19.79
C ALA A 99 -10.89 15.26 -18.74
N GLY A 100 -9.62 14.83 -18.76
CA GLY A 100 -9.06 13.87 -17.82
C GLY A 100 -8.78 14.45 -16.42
N THR A 101 -8.53 15.75 -16.28
CA THR A 101 -8.21 16.35 -14.97
C THR A 101 -9.33 16.20 -13.95
N THR A 102 -10.60 16.36 -14.37
CA THR A 102 -11.76 16.11 -13.50
C THR A 102 -11.84 14.65 -13.08
N TRP A 103 -11.56 13.72 -14.01
CA TRP A 103 -11.55 12.28 -13.72
C TRP A 103 -10.47 11.91 -12.69
N VAL A 104 -9.25 12.45 -12.85
CA VAL A 104 -8.15 12.24 -11.90
C VAL A 104 -8.48 12.83 -10.53
N ALA A 105 -9.05 14.04 -10.48
CA ALA A 105 -9.43 14.68 -9.22
C ALA A 105 -10.49 13.85 -8.47
N THR A 106 -11.51 13.35 -9.18
CA THR A 106 -12.51 12.45 -8.59
C THR A 106 -11.88 11.16 -8.09
N LEU A 107 -11.00 10.54 -8.88
CA LEU A 107 -10.29 9.33 -8.45
C LEU A 107 -9.49 9.57 -7.18
N CYS A 108 -8.73 10.67 -7.06
CA CYS A 108 -7.98 10.98 -5.85
C CYS A 108 -8.87 11.10 -4.60
N ILE A 109 -10.04 11.72 -4.74
CA ILE A 109 -11.02 11.84 -3.64
C ILE A 109 -11.54 10.46 -3.21
N GLU A 110 -11.89 9.61 -4.18
CA GLU A 110 -12.45 8.28 -3.89
C GLU A 110 -11.39 7.31 -3.35
N LEU A 111 -10.16 7.37 -3.86
CA LEU A 111 -9.04 6.63 -3.28
C LEU A 111 -8.81 7.06 -1.83
N ASN A 112 -8.80 8.36 -1.53
CA ASN A 112 -8.68 8.83 -0.15
C ASN A 112 -9.77 8.24 0.75
N LYS A 113 -11.03 8.17 0.28
CA LYS A 113 -12.11 7.52 1.03
C LYS A 113 -11.86 6.04 1.25
N GLN A 114 -11.37 5.31 0.24
CA GLN A 114 -11.13 3.87 0.36
C GLN A 114 -10.03 3.57 1.37
N TYR A 115 -8.91 4.29 1.31
CA TYR A 115 -7.78 4.07 2.21
C TYR A 115 -8.05 4.58 3.63
N MET A 116 -8.77 5.69 3.80
CA MET A 116 -9.17 6.18 5.14
C MET A 116 -10.25 5.30 5.81
N ASN A 117 -11.02 4.53 5.04
CA ASN A 117 -12.02 3.60 5.57
C ASN A 117 -11.48 2.17 5.75
N SER A 118 -10.44 1.75 5.00
CA SER A 118 -9.73 0.50 5.27
C SER A 118 -8.92 0.54 6.57
N ASP A 119 -8.62 1.74 7.05
CA ASP A 119 -8.16 2.02 8.43
C ASP A 119 -9.28 1.84 9.48
N THR A 120 -10.33 1.05 9.18
CA THR A 120 -11.27 0.52 10.18
C THR A 120 -10.80 -0.85 10.68
N SER A 121 -9.51 -0.99 10.99
CA SER A 121 -9.22 -1.37 12.37
C SER A 121 -9.57 -0.15 13.20
N THR A 122 -10.76 -0.14 13.79
CA THR A 122 -11.28 0.82 14.79
C THR A 122 -10.34 2.01 15.06
N PRO A 123 -10.77 3.28 14.92
CA PRO A 123 -10.18 4.33 15.73
C PRO A 123 -10.59 4.04 17.17
N ALA A 124 -9.97 3.04 17.80
CA ALA A 124 -9.71 3.10 19.21
C ALA A 124 -8.92 4.38 19.32
N ALA A 125 -9.59 5.44 19.79
CA ALA A 125 -9.05 6.75 20.04
C ALA A 125 -7.54 6.67 20.23
N SER A 126 -6.78 6.82 19.15
CA SER A 126 -5.35 6.61 19.19
C SER A 126 -4.82 7.93 19.69
N SER A 127 -4.71 8.00 21.02
CA SER A 127 -3.40 8.04 21.67
C SER A 127 -2.22 8.22 20.71
N GLY A 128 -2.20 9.30 19.92
CA GLY A 128 -1.15 9.62 18.95
C GLY A 128 0.22 9.80 19.59
N ASN A 129 0.25 9.82 20.92
CA ASN A 129 1.44 9.92 21.72
C ASN A 129 1.58 8.78 22.73
N THR A 130 0.87 7.65 22.72
CA THR A 130 1.05 6.59 23.76
C THR A 130 1.92 5.43 23.28
N CYS A 131 2.84 4.96 24.13
CA CYS A 131 3.80 3.92 23.82
C CYS A 131 3.13 2.58 23.48
N SER A 132 3.52 1.99 22.35
CA SER A 132 2.99 0.71 21.86
C SER A 132 3.43 -0.52 22.68
N ILE A 133 4.35 -0.35 23.63
CA ILE A 133 4.83 -1.43 24.51
C ILE A 133 3.98 -1.50 25.78
N CYS A 134 3.84 -0.39 26.51
CA CYS A 134 3.10 -0.36 27.78
C CYS A 134 1.64 0.11 27.65
N LEU A 135 1.26 0.73 26.53
CA LEU A 135 -0.07 1.31 26.29
C LEU A 135 -0.51 2.32 27.36
N ASP A 136 0.44 2.93 28.06
CA ASP A 136 0.21 3.78 29.23
C ASP A 136 0.93 5.13 29.09
N ARG A 137 2.27 5.10 29.00
CA ARG A 137 3.11 6.30 28.96
C ARG A 137 3.21 6.90 27.57
N PRO A 138 3.51 8.20 27.45
CA PRO A 138 3.68 8.81 26.15
C PRO A 138 4.96 8.39 25.43
N VAL A 139 4.96 8.46 24.11
CA VAL A 139 6.11 8.29 23.23
C VAL A 139 6.96 9.56 23.29
N ASP A 140 8.17 9.45 23.80
CA ASP A 140 9.08 10.57 24.03
C ASP A 140 10.53 10.28 23.58
N VAL A 141 10.80 9.09 23.03
CA VAL A 141 12.10 8.70 22.48
C VAL A 141 12.00 7.92 21.17
N TYR A 142 13.10 7.89 20.42
CA TYR A 142 13.30 7.05 19.24
C TYR A 142 14.63 6.27 19.31
N LEU A 143 14.67 5.12 18.63
CA LEU A 143 15.80 4.19 18.62
C LEU A 143 16.66 4.39 17.36
N ILE A 144 17.98 4.51 17.52
CA ILE A 144 18.92 4.63 16.39
C ILE A 144 19.58 3.27 16.12
N PRO A 145 19.63 2.78 14.87
CA PRO A 145 19.33 3.50 13.62
C PRO A 145 17.92 3.28 13.04
N CYS A 146 17.07 2.47 13.67
CA CYS A 146 15.81 2.05 13.03
C CYS A 146 14.66 3.09 13.05
N GLY A 147 14.78 4.16 13.84
CA GLY A 147 13.81 5.27 13.90
C GLY A 147 12.52 4.96 14.65
N HIS A 148 12.31 3.73 15.11
CA HIS A 148 11.10 3.35 15.84
C HIS A 148 11.04 3.99 17.23
N THR A 149 9.83 4.26 17.68
CA THR A 149 9.57 5.08 18.87
C THR A 149 8.98 4.26 20.03
N ALA A 150 9.20 4.73 21.25
CA ALA A 150 8.68 4.17 22.49
C ALA A 150 8.68 5.24 23.60
N CYS A 151 8.17 4.92 24.80
CA CYS A 151 8.48 5.72 25.99
C CYS A 151 9.90 5.45 26.49
N GLU A 152 10.50 6.42 27.17
CA GLU A 152 11.86 6.37 27.71
C GLU A 152 12.08 5.12 28.58
N GLN A 153 11.10 4.77 29.42
CA GLN A 153 11.20 3.62 30.32
C GLN A 153 11.27 2.29 29.56
N ASP A 154 10.39 2.06 28.59
CA ASP A 154 10.36 0.81 27.83
C ASP A 154 11.58 0.71 26.90
N ALA A 155 12.04 1.84 26.34
CA ALA A 155 13.26 1.89 25.54
C ALA A 155 14.50 1.49 26.37
N GLN A 156 14.60 1.99 27.61
CA GLN A 156 15.67 1.61 28.53
C GLN A 156 15.58 0.12 28.92
N GLU A 157 14.39 -0.43 29.10
CA GLU A 157 14.22 -1.87 29.33
C GLU A 157 14.70 -2.70 28.12
N LEU A 158 14.37 -2.29 26.90
CA LEU A 158 14.86 -2.95 25.69
C LEU A 158 16.39 -2.90 25.62
N GLN A 159 16.99 -1.77 26.03
CA GLN A 159 18.45 -1.61 26.07
C GLN A 159 19.11 -2.50 27.13
N LYS A 160 18.46 -2.73 28.27
CA LYS A 160 18.96 -3.66 29.30
C LYS A 160 18.85 -5.13 28.87
N ARG A 161 17.86 -5.48 28.05
CA ARG A 161 17.59 -6.87 27.65
C ARG A 161 18.52 -7.36 26.54
N ASN A 162 18.50 -6.72 25.37
CA ASN A 162 19.29 -7.15 24.21
C ASN A 162 19.48 -6.05 23.14
N ASN A 163 19.12 -4.82 23.47
CA ASN A 163 19.27 -3.66 22.59
C ASN A 163 18.54 -3.88 21.26
N GLN A 164 17.40 -4.58 21.29
CA GLN A 164 16.67 -4.99 20.10
C GLN A 164 15.33 -4.26 20.04
N CYS A 165 15.03 -3.65 18.90
CA CYS A 165 13.77 -2.96 18.67
C CYS A 165 12.58 -3.94 18.74
N HIS A 166 11.51 -3.57 19.44
CA HIS A 166 10.31 -4.40 19.57
C HIS A 166 9.54 -4.55 18.25
N LEU A 167 9.63 -3.57 17.36
CA LEU A 167 8.94 -3.53 16.06
C LEU A 167 9.72 -4.28 14.97
N CYS A 168 10.91 -3.81 14.61
CA CYS A 168 11.66 -4.38 13.47
C CYS A 168 12.73 -5.41 13.84
N LYS A 169 12.94 -5.68 15.14
CA LYS A 169 13.97 -6.59 15.65
C LYS A 169 15.42 -6.21 15.31
N ALA A 170 15.67 -5.02 14.77
CA ALA A 170 17.02 -4.50 14.55
C ALA A 170 17.70 -4.16 15.89
N LYS A 171 19.03 -4.32 15.95
CA LYS A 171 19.82 -3.84 17.10
C LYS A 171 19.95 -2.32 17.04
N PHE A 172 19.64 -1.65 18.14
CA PHE A 172 19.81 -0.20 18.29
C PHE A 172 21.03 0.11 19.17
N THR A 173 21.67 1.24 18.89
CA THR A 173 22.91 1.69 19.54
C THR A 173 22.67 2.82 20.53
N SER A 174 21.64 3.63 20.32
CA SER A 174 21.30 4.75 21.20
C SER A 174 19.80 5.03 21.21
N ILE A 175 19.35 5.69 22.28
CA ILE A 175 18.00 6.16 22.53
C ILE A 175 18.07 7.68 22.59
N ASN A 176 17.29 8.37 21.76
CA ASN A 176 17.27 9.84 21.70
C ASN A 176 15.88 10.37 22.01
N LYS A 177 15.79 11.53 22.68
CA LYS A 177 14.52 12.20 22.95
C LYS A 177 13.90 12.76 21.67
N LEU A 178 12.58 12.65 21.58
CA LEU A 178 11.75 13.38 20.64
C LEU A 178 11.47 14.76 21.25
N PHE A 179 11.72 15.80 20.47
CA PHE A 179 11.35 17.17 20.81
C PHE A 179 10.16 17.55 19.93
N PHE A 180 9.07 17.98 20.56
CA PHE A 180 7.84 18.45 19.91
C PHE A 180 7.72 19.96 20.05
#